data_AF-A0A4Q4IYH0-F1
#
_entry.id   AF-A0A4Q4IYH0-F1
#
_cell.length_a   1.000
_cell.length_b   1.000
_cell.length_c   1.000
_cell.angle_alpha   90.00
_cell.angle_beta   90.00
_cell.angle_gamma   90.00
#
_symmetry.space_group_name_H-M   'P 1'
#
loop_
_entity.id
_entity.type
_entity.pdbx_description
1 polymer ?
#
loop_
_entity_poly.entity_id
_entity_poly.type
_entity_poly.pdbx_seq_one_letter_code
_entity_poly.pdbx_strand_id
1 'polypeptide(L)' 'MAGNSPGDHRAEVANMTDEELIDSWETASDKETDNLSPFLRAVVEEMDRRRIAFSRDQGGA' A
#
# COMPACT_ATOMS: atom_id res chain seq x y z
N MET A 1 -19.08 9.08 -14.68
CA MET A 1 -17.63 9.17 -14.46
C MET A 1 -17.42 8.77 -13.01
N ALA A 2 -16.77 7.62 -12.75
CA ALA A 2 -16.67 7.03 -11.43
C ALA A 2 -16.04 8.02 -10.44
N GLY A 3 -16.77 8.35 -9.39
CA GLY A 3 -16.31 9.20 -8.33
C GLY A 3 -15.28 8.44 -7.53
N ASN A 4 -14.03 8.89 -7.57
CA ASN A 4 -12.92 8.42 -6.76
C ASN A 4 -13.21 8.74 -5.29
N SER A 5 -14.09 7.93 -4.67
CA SER A 5 -14.44 8.05 -3.27
C SER A 5 -13.35 7.33 -2.47
N PRO A 6 -13.04 7.76 -1.24
CA PRO A 6 -12.07 7.06 -0.39
C PRO A 6 -12.43 5.58 -0.09
N GLY A 7 -13.65 5.14 -0.42
CA GLY A 7 -14.06 3.73 -0.39
C GLY A 7 -13.57 2.90 -1.58
N ASP A 8 -13.32 3.51 -2.74
CA ASP A 8 -12.83 2.81 -3.94
C ASP A 8 -11.42 2.28 -3.71
N HIS A 9 -10.51 3.10 -3.18
CA HIS A 9 -9.12 2.69 -2.91
C HIS A 9 -9.03 1.48 -1.99
N ARG A 10 -9.85 1.39 -0.92
CA ARG A 10 -9.85 0.21 -0.04
C ARG A 10 -10.36 -1.05 -0.75
N ALA A 11 -11.37 -0.92 -1.59
CA ALA A 11 -11.89 -2.04 -2.35
C ALA A 11 -10.88 -2.50 -3.42
N GLU A 12 -10.20 -1.58 -4.08
CA GLU A 12 -9.15 -1.87 -5.06
C GLU A 12 -7.97 -2.58 -4.39
N VAL A 13 -7.42 -2.01 -3.32
CA VAL A 13 -6.31 -2.58 -2.55
C VAL A 13 -6.66 -3.95 -1.96
N ALA A 14 -7.90 -4.15 -1.51
CA ALA A 14 -8.35 -5.46 -1.01
C ALA A 14 -8.38 -6.55 -2.09
N ASN A 15 -8.44 -6.18 -3.38
CA ASN A 15 -8.36 -7.12 -4.50
C ASN A 15 -6.92 -7.30 -5.04
N MET A 16 -5.97 -6.46 -4.63
CA MET A 16 -4.56 -6.58 -5.04
C MET A 16 -3.90 -7.78 -4.39
N THR A 17 -2.92 -8.36 -5.08
CA THR A 17 -2.08 -9.42 -4.53
C THR A 17 -1.04 -8.86 -3.57
N ASP A 18 -0.45 -9.71 -2.74
CA ASP A 18 0.58 -9.29 -1.79
C ASP A 18 1.80 -8.67 -2.52
N GLU A 19 2.13 -9.18 -3.71
CA GLU A 19 3.19 -8.64 -4.58
C GLU A 19 2.85 -7.23 -5.09
N GLU A 20 1.62 -7.01 -5.54
CA GLU A 20 1.18 -5.68 -6.01
C GLU A 20 1.12 -4.64 -4.89
N LEU A 21 0.77 -5.08 -3.67
CA LEU A 21 0.79 -4.22 -2.49
C LEU A 21 2.22 -3.80 -2.13
N ILE A 22 3.17 -4.74 -2.17
CA ILE A 22 4.59 -4.46 -1.93
C ILE A 22 5.14 -3.53 -3.01
N ASP A 23 4.90 -3.83 -4.29
CA ASP A 23 5.33 -2.99 -5.41
C ASP A 23 4.77 -1.56 -5.29
N SER A 24 3.50 -1.41 -4.94
CA SER A 24 2.87 -0.09 -4.72
C SER A 24 3.52 0.69 -3.57
N TRP A 25 3.97 0.01 -2.53
CA TRP A 25 4.69 0.62 -1.42
C TRP A 25 6.14 0.99 -1.79
N GLU A 26 6.86 0.12 -2.50
CA GLU A 26 8.25 0.35 -2.90
C GLU A 26 8.40 1.38 -4.01
N THR A 27 7.41 1.49 -4.90
CA THR A 27 7.37 2.50 -5.97
C THR A 27 6.85 3.85 -5.52
N ALA A 28 6.30 3.94 -4.30
CA ALA A 28 5.82 5.20 -3.74
C ALA A 28 6.98 6.19 -3.60
N SER A 29 6.74 7.43 -4.04
CA SER A 29 7.73 8.49 -3.87
C SER A 29 7.89 8.85 -2.38
N ASP A 30 9.10 9.27 -1.96
CA ASP A 30 9.37 9.71 -0.58
C ASP A 30 8.40 10.80 -0.08
N LYS A 31 7.90 11.63 -1.00
CA LYS A 31 6.92 12.67 -0.71
C LYS A 31 5.52 12.14 -0.41
N GLU A 32 5.15 11.00 -1.01
CA GLU A 32 3.88 10.33 -0.76
C GLU A 32 3.96 9.45 0.48
N THR A 33 5.14 8.93 0.83
CA THR A 33 5.35 8.20 2.10
C THR A 33 5.40 9.16 3.30
N ASP A 34 5.97 10.37 3.14
CA ASP A 34 5.97 11.43 4.16
C ASP A 34 4.54 11.97 4.46
N ASN A 35 3.71 12.08 3.43
CA ASN A 35 2.32 12.47 3.55
C ASN A 35 1.41 11.46 2.86
N LEU A 36 1.23 10.30 3.52
CA LEU A 36 0.49 9.13 3.03
C LEU A 36 -0.75 9.53 2.22
N SER A 37 -0.62 9.41 0.89
CA SER A 37 -1.72 9.55 -0.05
C SER A 37 -2.87 8.62 0.38
N PRO A 38 -4.15 8.98 0.15
CA PRO A 38 -5.30 8.14 0.53
C PRO A 38 -5.20 6.69 0.02
N PHE A 39 -4.63 6.51 -1.17
CA PHE A 39 -4.30 5.22 -1.75
C PHE A 39 -3.20 4.49 -0.96
N LEU A 40 -2.05 5.14 -0.75
CA LEU A 40 -0.93 4.53 -0.02
C LEU A 40 -1.30 4.16 1.41
N ARG A 41 -2.16 4.96 2.05
CA ARG A 41 -2.71 4.62 3.36
C ARG A 41 -3.53 3.33 3.30
N ALA A 42 -4.38 3.15 2.28
CA ALA A 42 -5.14 1.92 2.10
C ALA A 42 -4.21 0.72 1.86
N VAL A 43 -3.14 0.89 1.06
CA VAL A 43 -2.09 -0.13 0.84
C VAL A 43 -1.45 -0.56 2.17
N VAL A 44 -0.98 0.39 2.98
CA VAL A 44 -0.39 0.10 4.29
C VAL A 44 -1.37 -0.61 5.23
N GLU A 45 -2.63 -0.17 5.27
CA GLU A 45 -3.67 -0.79 6.10
C GLU A 45 -3.98 -2.24 5.67
N GLU A 46 -4.02 -2.54 4.37
CA GLU A 46 -4.25 -3.91 3.88
C GLU A 46 -3.01 -4.79 4.10
N MET A 47 -1.80 -4.24 3.93
CA MET A 47 -0.56 -4.98 4.20
C MET A 47 -0.41 -5.33 5.68
N ASP A 48 -0.76 -4.41 6.59
CA ASP A 48 -0.84 -4.70 8.03
C ASP A 48 -1.87 -5.80 8.34
N ARG A 49 -3.08 -5.68 7.76
CA ARG A 49 -4.16 -6.67 7.92
C ARG A 49 -3.74 -8.07 7.48
N ARG A 50 -3.03 -8.18 6.35
CA ARG A 50 -2.52 -9.44 5.80
C ARG A 50 -1.20 -9.89 6.43
N ARG A 51 -0.60 -9.07 7.31
CA ARG A 51 0.71 -9.29 7.93
C ARG A 51 1.81 -9.52 6.89
N ILE A 52 1.76 -8.77 5.79
CA ILE A 52 2.80 -8.79 4.77
C ILE A 52 4.02 -8.10 5.36
N ALA A 53 5.11 -8.85 5.54
CA ALA A 53 6.36 -8.28 6.00
C ALA A 53 6.95 -7.40 4.91
N PHE A 54 7.09 -6.12 5.18
CA PHE A 54 7.89 -5.23 4.35
C PHE A 54 9.35 -5.56 4.61
N SER A 55 9.99 -6.29 3.70
CA SER A 55 11.43 -6.55 3.76
C SER A 55 12.21 -5.27 3.46
N ARG A 56 12.24 -4.32 4.40
CA ARG A 56 13.45 -3.50 4.58
C ARG A 56 14.50 -4.23 5.44
N ASP A 57 14.10 -5.32 6.09
CA ASP A 57 14.96 -6.18 6.90
C ASP A 57 14.82 -7.65 6.46
N GLN A 58 15.49 -7.98 5.35
CA GLN A 58 15.89 -9.37 5.10
C GLN A 58 17.31 -9.37 4.51
N GLY A 59 18.23 -8.65 5.17
CA GLY A 59 19.62 -8.54 4.72
C GLY A 59 20.45 -7.57 5.55
N GLY A 60 20.90 -7.99 6.73
CA GLY A 60 21.90 -7.27 7.50
C GLY A 60 22.11 -7.86 8.88
N ALA A 61 22.98 -8.87 8.96
CA ALA A 61 23.48 -9.50 10.18
C ALA A 61 24.05 -8.50 11.20
#